data_AF-A0A3N9FRE7-F1
#
_entry.id   AF-A0A3N9FRE7-F1
#
_cell.length_a   1.000
_cell.length_b   1.000
_cell.length_c   1.000
_cell.angle_alpha   90.00
_cell.angle_beta   90.00
_cell.angle_gamma   90.00
#
_symmetry.space_group_name_H-M   'P 1'
#
loop_
_entity.id
_entity.type
_entity.pdbx_description
1 polymer ?
#
loop_
_entity_poly.entity_id
_entity_poly.type
_entity_poly.pdbx_seq_one_letter_code
_entity_poly.pdbx_strand_id
1 'polypeptide(L)' 'MNAQSLSGMLRAQELLIVSMIRALPPDTRRALVELYTEQIAFAEQAGIESHGDRATHDAFIAHARNLLIRIEALA' A
#
# COMPACT_ATOMS: atom_id res chain seq x y z
N MET A 1 5.78 21.29 8.66
CA MET A 1 4.67 20.85 7.78
C MET A 1 3.48 20.55 8.67
N ASN A 2 2.26 21.00 8.35
CA ASN A 2 1.08 20.68 9.16
C ASN A 2 0.47 19.33 8.72
N ALA A 3 -0.40 18.74 9.56
CA ALA A 3 -1.01 17.45 9.29
C ALA A 3 -1.84 17.42 8.00
N GLN A 4 -2.45 18.55 7.62
CA GLN A 4 -3.25 18.68 6.39
C GLN A 4 -2.37 18.59 5.14
N SER A 5 -1.25 19.32 5.11
CA SER A 5 -0.29 19.27 4.00
C SER A 5 0.36 17.89 3.87
N LEU A 6 0.63 17.21 4.99
CA LEU A 6 1.14 15.84 4.99
C LEU A 6 0.10 14.85 4.43
N SER A 7 -1.15 14.94 4.88
CA SER A 7 -2.25 14.12 4.38
C SER A 7 -2.46 14.31 2.87
N GLY A 8 -2.42 15.56 2.39
CA GLY A 8 -2.52 15.86 0.96
C GLY A 8 -1.37 15.27 0.14
N MET A 9 -0.14 15.30 0.66
CA MET A 9 1.03 14.71 0.00
C MET A 9 0.93 13.19 -0.09
N LEU A 10 0.56 12.51 1.00
CA LEU A 10 0.35 11.05 1.00
C LEU A 10 -0.73 10.66 -0.02
N ARG A 11 -1.82 11.42 -0.08
CA ARG A 11 -2.87 11.19 -1.06
C ARG A 11 -2.39 11.39 -2.50
N ALA A 12 -1.58 12.41 -2.76
CA ALA A 12 -1.00 12.63 -4.08
C ALA A 12 -0.06 11.49 -4.50
N GLN A 13 0.72 10.96 -3.56
CA GLN A 13 1.60 9.81 -3.79
C GLN A 13 0.79 8.53 -4.11
N GLU A 14 -0.28 8.25 -3.36
CA GLU A 14 -1.19 7.13 -3.68
C GLU A 14 -1.73 7.24 -5.10
N LEU A 15 -2.21 8.42 -5.48
CA LEU A 15 -2.78 8.67 -6.81
C LEU A 15 -1.72 8.51 -7.92
N LEU A 16 -0.49 8.97 -7.69
CA LEU A 16 0.62 8.78 -8.61
C LEU A 16 0.91 7.29 -8.82
N ILE A 17 1.02 6.51 -7.74
CA ILE A 17 1.27 5.06 -7.82
C ILE A 17 0.17 4.36 -8.63
N VAL A 18 -1.10 4.63 -8.29
CA VAL A 18 -2.26 4.08 -9.02
C VAL A 18 -2.22 4.46 -10.50
N SER A 19 -1.84 5.70 -10.82
CA SER A 19 -1.72 6.16 -12.21
C SER A 19 -0.61 5.43 -12.99
N MET A 20 0.53 5.18 -12.35
CA MET A 20 1.64 4.45 -12.95
C MET A 20 1.25 3.00 -13.22
N ILE A 21 0.61 2.34 -12.25
CA ILE A 21 0.18 0.95 -12.40
C ILE A 21 -0.84 0.81 -13.53
N ARG A 22 -1.79 1.75 -13.65
CA ARG A 22 -2.78 1.74 -14.73
C ARG A 22 -2.17 1.81 -16.13
N ALA A 23 -1.00 2.42 -16.27
CA ALA A 23 -0.29 2.51 -17.55
C ALA A 23 0.43 1.22 -17.96
N LEU A 24 0.52 0.22 -17.07
CA LEU A 24 1.19 -1.05 -17.33
C LEU A 24 0.29 -2.04 -18.10
N PRO A 25 0.89 -3.00 -18.83
CA PRO A 25 0.15 -4.11 -19.44
C PRO A 25 -0.67 -4.90 -18.40
N PRO A 26 -1.83 -5.47 -18.77
CA PRO A 26 -2.69 -6.21 -17.85
C PRO A 26 -1.98 -7.32 -17.05
N ASP A 27 -1.12 -8.10 -17.71
CA ASP A 27 -0.39 -9.18 -17.05
C ASP A 27 0.60 -8.65 -16.00
N THR A 28 1.24 -7.51 -16.27
CA THR A 28 2.12 -6.84 -15.31
C THR A 28 1.33 -6.31 -14.11
N ARG A 29 0.11 -5.77 -14.33
CA ARG A 29 -0.75 -5.34 -13.22
C ARG A 29 -1.15 -6.51 -12.33
N ARG A 30 -1.50 -7.65 -12.92
CA ARG A 30 -1.83 -8.87 -12.17
C ARG A 30 -0.64 -9.39 -11.35
N ALA A 31 0.55 -9.45 -11.94
CA ALA A 31 1.76 -9.83 -11.21
C ALA A 31 2.07 -8.86 -10.05
N LEU A 32 1.79 -7.57 -10.21
CA LEU A 32 1.93 -6.59 -9.13
C LEU A 32 0.92 -6.82 -8.00
N VAL A 33 -0.35 -7.17 -8.30
CA VAL A 33 -1.34 -7.53 -7.27
C VAL A 33 -0.83 -8.71 -6.44
N GLU A 34 -0.33 -9.75 -7.10
CA GLU A 34 0.19 -10.95 -6.43
C GLU A 34 1.39 -10.60 -5.52
N LEU A 35 2.38 -9.90 -6.06
CA LEU A 35 3.55 -9.46 -5.29
C LEU A 35 3.17 -8.59 -4.09
N TYR A 36 2.25 -7.65 -4.27
CA TYR A 36 1.83 -6.73 -3.22
C TYR A 36 1.06 -7.47 -2.11
N THR A 37 0.27 -8.48 -2.49
CA THR A 37 -0.42 -9.37 -1.55
C THR A 37 0.56 -10.15 -0.69
N GLU A 38 1.60 -10.75 -1.30
CA GLU A 38 2.65 -11.48 -0.59
C GLU A 38 3.42 -10.58 0.38
N GLN A 39 3.75 -9.36 -0.04
CA GLN A 39 4.47 -8.40 0.81
C GLN A 39 3.66 -7.96 2.02
N ILE A 40 2.34 -7.75 1.85
CA ILE A 40 1.45 -7.43 2.97
C ILE A 40 1.40 -8.61 3.95
N ALA A 41 1.23 -9.84 3.45
CA ALA A 41 1.20 -11.03 4.30
C ALA A 41 2.51 -11.23 5.08
N PHE A 42 3.66 -10.94 4.46
CA PHE A 42 4.96 -10.95 5.12
C PHE A 42 5.06 -9.88 6.21
N ALA A 43 4.66 -8.64 5.90
CA ALA A 43 4.71 -7.54 6.84
C ALA A 43 3.83 -7.82 8.09
N GLU A 44 2.63 -8.37 7.89
CA GLU A 44 1.73 -8.77 8.98
C GLU A 44 2.36 -9.78 9.94
N GLN A 45 3.19 -10.70 9.43
CA GLN A 45 3.90 -11.67 10.25
C GLN A 45 5.09 -11.04 10.99
N ALA A 46 5.80 -10.11 10.35
CA ALA A 46 6.96 -9.42 10.94
C ALA A 46 6.60 -8.45 12.08
N GLY A 47 5.39 -7.87 12.06
CA GLY A 47 4.91 -6.97 13.11
C GLY A 47 4.68 -7.61 14.48
N ILE A 48 4.72 -8.95 14.56
CA ILE A 48 4.50 -9.72 15.79
C ILE A 48 5.68 -9.54 16.78
N GLU A 49 6.88 -9.23 16.28
CA GLU A 49 8.11 -9.20 17.10
C GLU A 49 8.44 -7.82 17.72
N SER A 50 7.84 -6.73 17.24
CA SER A 50 8.15 -5.36 17.69
C SER A 50 7.05 -4.78 18.57
N HIS A 51 7.20 -4.88 19.89
CA HIS A 51 6.24 -4.32 20.86
C HIS A 51 6.22 -2.78 20.94
N GLY A 52 7.25 -2.09 20.43
CA GLY A 52 7.38 -0.63 20.54
C GLY A 52 6.57 0.18 19.52
N ASP A 53 6.19 -0.43 18.39
CA ASP A 53 5.66 0.32 17.23
C ASP A 53 4.38 -0.28 16.62
N ARG A 54 3.64 -1.06 17.42
CA ARG A 54 2.46 -1.80 16.94
C ARG A 54 1.40 -0.91 16.31
N ALA A 55 1.15 0.29 16.84
CA ALA A 55 0.15 1.20 16.30
C ALA A 55 0.54 1.74 14.90
N THR A 56 1.82 2.06 14.69
CA THR A 56 2.34 2.47 13.39
C THR A 56 2.33 1.31 12.41
N HIS A 57 2.69 0.12 12.88
CA HIS A 57 2.62 -1.11 12.09
C HIS A 57 1.19 -1.39 11.62
N ASP A 58 0.21 -1.38 12.53
CA ASP A 58 -1.20 -1.60 12.21
C ASP A 58 -1.72 -0.54 11.23
N ALA A 59 -1.34 0.73 11.41
CA ALA A 59 -1.68 1.81 10.49
C ALA A 59 -1.06 1.61 9.09
N PHE A 60 0.19 1.15 9.03
CA PHE A 60 0.87 0.81 7.77
C PHE A 60 0.17 -0.34 7.05
N ILE A 61 -0.14 -1.44 7.75
CA ILE A 61 -0.86 -2.59 7.18
C ILE A 61 -2.23 -2.16 6.66
N ALA A 62 -2.97 -1.36 7.43
CA ALA A 62 -4.27 -0.84 7.01
C ALA A 62 -4.16 0.03 5.75
N HIS A 63 -3.13 0.86 5.65
CA HIS A 63 -2.86 1.67 4.45
C HIS A 63 -2.50 0.79 3.24
N ALA A 64 -1.59 -0.17 3.41
CA ALA A 64 -1.17 -1.08 2.34
C ALA A 64 -2.34 -1.91 1.81
N ARG A 65 -3.21 -2.44 2.67
CA ARG A 65 -4.45 -3.14 2.28
C ARG A 65 -5.40 -2.23 1.49
N ASN A 66 -5.57 -0.97 1.91
CA ASN A 66 -6.39 -0.01 1.16
C ASN A 66 -5.81 0.29 -0.23
N LEU A 67 -4.49 0.33 -0.36
CA LEU A 67 -3.83 0.51 -1.65
C LEU A 67 -3.97 -0.75 -2.52
N LEU A 68 -3.85 -1.95 -1.94
CA LEU A 68 -4.07 -3.21 -2.65
C LEU A 68 -5.45 -3.25 -3.32
N ILE A 69 -6.53 -2.91 -2.60
CA ILE A 69 -7.89 -2.85 -3.15
C ILE A 69 -7.96 -1.96 -4.39
N ARG A 70 -7.25 -0.82 -4.38
CA ARG A 70 -7.21 0.11 -5.53
C ARG A 70 -6.46 -0.50 -6.70
N ILE A 71 -5.40 -1.25 -6.44
CA ILE A 71 -4.59 -1.90 -7.47
C ILE A 71 -5.34 -3.10 -8.07
N GLU A 72 -6.01 -3.90 -7.25
CA GLU A 72 -6.89 -5.01 -7.70
C GLU A 72 -7.98 -4.51 -8.64
N ALA A 73 -8.57 -3.35 -8.36
CA ALA A 73 -9.56 -2.72 -9.22
C ALA A 73 -9.01 -2.30 -10.61
N LEU A 74 -7.68 -2.31 -10.81
CA LEU A 74 -7.04 -2.02 -12.09
C LEU A 74 -6.65 -3.29 -12.87
N ALA A 75 -6.61 -4.47 -12.25
CA ALA A 75 -6.13 -5.70 -12.87
C ALA A 75 -7.02 -6.12 -14.04
#